data_AF-A0A6N7YEC2-F1
#
_entry.id   AF-A0A6N7YEC2-F1
#
_cell.length_a   1.000
_cell.length_b   1.000
_cell.length_c   1.000
_cell.angle_alpha   90.00
_cell.angle_beta   90.00
_cell.angle_gamma   90.00
#
_symmetry.space_group_name_H-M   'P 1'
#
loop_
_entity.id
_entity.type
_entity.pdbx_description
1 polymer ?
#
loop_
_entity_poly.entity_id
_entity_poly.type
_entity_poly.pdbx_seq_one_letter_code
_entity_poly.pdbx_strand_id
1 'polypeptide(L)'
;MSCYENLIMKTQMNYSRHYSTYASGGTAVVLSKQKPLSYEEQIQEFVRRVQEAECIVVGGASGLSAAGGGDFYYSDTPSFREHFGKFADKYGFKGAFSGMMHRFSTRNEHWGYVATFLNTTQNAPIREPYLDLDRILQGKDFHILTTNQDTQFVKIYPEEKVSEIQGDHRFFQCSQCCQDETWDAVQPVADMIAAMGEGTMVPDELIPRCPHCGAEMFPWVRGYGNFLQGKKYEEEYEKISKYIQKNKDRKILLIELGVGRMTPMFIQEPFWELTNSLKDAYYISVNSEYQFLPEFIEDKGIAILGDIGTVLKDLRKAKEESAFV
;
A
#
# COMPACT_ATOMS: atom_id res chain seq x y z
N MET A 1 -3.81 -4.09 21.71
CA MET A 1 -3.49 -3.11 20.67
C MET A 1 -2.03 -2.73 20.73
N SER A 2 -1.35 -2.87 19.60
CA SER A 2 0.08 -2.54 19.46
C SER A 2 0.31 -1.03 19.43
N CYS A 3 1.56 -0.55 19.51
CA CYS A 3 1.82 0.90 19.53
C CYS A 3 1.45 1.57 18.21
N TYR A 4 1.69 0.91 17.07
CA TYR A 4 1.35 1.46 15.76
C TYR A 4 -0.16 1.43 15.51
N GLU A 5 -0.85 0.41 16.01
CA GLU A 5 -2.32 0.34 15.96
C GLU A 5 -2.97 1.48 16.73
N ASN A 6 -2.48 1.78 17.94
CA ASN A 6 -2.95 2.92 18.73
C ASN A 6 -2.76 4.26 17.99
N LEU A 7 -1.69 4.38 17.20
CA LEU A 7 -1.42 5.55 16.39
C LEU A 7 -2.43 5.68 15.24
N ILE A 8 -2.69 4.57 14.54
CA ILE A 8 -3.70 4.50 13.47
C ILE A 8 -5.09 4.84 14.02
N MET A 9 -5.46 4.35 15.20
CA MET A 9 -6.76 4.66 15.79
C MET A 9 -6.94 6.16 16.05
N LYS A 10 -5.88 6.86 16.48
CA LYS A 10 -5.90 8.32 16.67
C LYS A 10 -6.05 9.08 15.36
N THR A 11 -5.26 8.72 14.35
CA THR A 11 -5.29 9.39 13.02
C THR A 11 -6.58 9.05 12.27
N GLN A 12 -7.16 7.88 12.49
CA GLN A 12 -8.47 7.52 11.94
C GLN A 12 -9.59 8.40 12.50
N MET A 13 -9.56 8.74 13.80
CA MET A 13 -10.51 9.70 14.36
C MET A 13 -10.38 11.09 13.71
N ASN A 14 -9.16 11.53 13.40
CA ASN A 14 -8.91 12.77 12.68
C ASN A 14 -9.47 12.70 11.24
N TYR A 15 -9.17 11.63 10.52
CA TYR A 15 -9.71 11.35 9.20
C TYR A 15 -11.25 11.42 9.16
N SER A 16 -11.93 10.73 10.09
CA SER A 16 -13.39 10.72 10.15
C SER A 16 -13.99 12.10 10.42
N ARG A 17 -13.33 12.93 11.26
CA ARG A 17 -13.81 14.29 11.56
C ARG A 17 -13.68 15.25 10.38
N HIS A 18 -12.68 15.04 9.52
CA HIS A 18 -12.37 15.91 8.39
C HIS A 18 -12.51 15.22 7.04
N TYR A 19 -13.39 14.21 6.95
CA TYR A 19 -13.54 13.37 5.76
C TYR A 19 -13.74 14.17 4.46
N SER A 20 -14.54 15.23 4.49
CA SER A 20 -14.80 16.07 3.31
C SER A 20 -13.53 16.74 2.78
N THR A 21 -12.64 17.21 3.66
CA THR A 21 -11.36 17.81 3.30
C THR A 21 -10.44 16.79 2.62
N TYR A 22 -10.39 15.57 3.15
CA TYR A 22 -9.59 14.51 2.55
C TYR A 22 -10.19 14.04 1.21
N ALA A 23 -11.50 13.88 1.13
CA ALA A 23 -12.20 13.51 -0.09
C ALA A 23 -12.00 14.52 -1.23
N SER A 24 -11.76 15.79 -0.91
CA SER A 24 -11.45 16.84 -1.90
C SER A 24 -9.97 16.98 -2.23
N GLY A 25 -9.11 16.03 -1.85
CA GLY A 25 -7.67 16.07 -2.12
C GLY A 25 -6.82 16.78 -1.04
N GLY A 26 -7.44 17.41 -0.04
CA GLY A 26 -6.75 18.22 0.96
C GLY A 26 -6.30 17.46 2.22
N THR A 27 -5.83 18.22 3.21
CA THR A 27 -5.52 17.74 4.57
C THR A 27 -6.04 18.71 5.62
N ALA A 28 -6.43 18.20 6.79
CA ALA A 28 -6.83 19.02 7.94
C ALA A 28 -5.63 19.59 8.71
N VAL A 29 -4.43 19.08 8.43
CA VAL A 29 -3.18 19.48 9.09
C VAL A 29 -2.66 20.79 8.48
N VAL A 30 -2.21 21.71 9.34
CA VAL A 30 -1.55 22.95 8.89
C VAL A 30 -0.21 22.60 8.24
N LEU A 31 -0.05 22.99 6.98
CA LEU A 31 1.13 22.71 6.18
C LEU A 31 2.18 23.82 6.34
N SER A 32 3.45 23.43 6.22
CA SER A 32 4.58 24.34 6.19
C SER A 32 4.42 25.37 5.07
N LYS A 33 4.86 26.59 5.37
CA LYS A 33 4.93 27.70 4.40
C LYS A 33 6.34 27.91 3.86
N GLN A 34 7.30 27.09 4.28
CA GLN A 34 8.67 27.17 3.79
C GLN A 34 8.69 26.83 2.30
N LYS A 35 9.51 27.59 1.55
CA LYS A 35 9.72 27.31 0.14
C LYS A 35 10.48 25.98 0.03
N PRO A 36 9.99 24.99 -0.74
CA PRO A 36 10.73 23.76 -0.96
C PRO A 36 12.10 24.02 -1.60
N LEU A 37 13.06 23.17 -1.25
CA LEU A 37 14.32 23.04 -1.99
C LEU A 37 14.05 22.77 -3.47
N SER A 38 15.01 23.08 -4.34
CA SER A 38 14.96 22.64 -5.74
C SER A 38 14.93 21.11 -5.83
N TYR A 39 14.46 20.57 -6.95
CA TYR A 39 14.34 19.13 -7.13
C TYR A 39 15.67 18.41 -6.92
N GLU A 40 16.75 18.95 -7.49
CA GLU A 40 18.10 18.43 -7.36
C GLU A 40 18.57 18.43 -5.90
N GLU A 41 18.33 19.52 -5.17
CA GLU A 41 18.64 19.61 -3.73
C GLU A 41 17.82 18.63 -2.90
N GLN A 42 16.54 18.39 -3.25
CA GLN A 42 15.71 17.38 -2.59
C GLN A 42 16.25 15.96 -2.81
N ILE A 43 16.71 15.63 -4.03
CA ILE A 43 17.34 14.34 -4.32
C ILE A 43 18.63 14.18 -3.50
N GLN A 44 19.49 15.21 -3.44
CA GLN A 44 20.73 15.16 -2.65
C GLN A 44 20.45 15.02 -1.15
N GLU A 45 19.45 15.74 -0.62
CA GLU A 45 19.03 15.58 0.78
C GLU A 45 18.50 14.17 1.03
N PHE A 46 17.75 13.60 0.10
CA PHE A 46 17.26 12.23 0.23
C PHE A 46 18.42 11.21 0.21
N VAL A 47 19.39 11.33 -0.69
CA VAL A 47 20.62 10.50 -0.67
C VAL A 47 21.30 10.58 0.69
N ARG A 48 21.55 11.80 1.18
CA ARG A 48 22.22 12.05 2.46
C ARG A 48 21.47 11.41 3.62
N ARG A 49 20.14 11.56 3.67
CA ARG A 49 19.30 10.97 4.73
C ARG A 49 19.29 9.46 4.68
N VAL A 50 19.24 8.84 3.50
CA VAL A 50 19.39 7.38 3.36
C VAL A 50 20.76 6.92 3.85
N GLN A 51 21.83 7.66 3.55
CA GLN A 51 23.19 7.34 3.98
C GLN A 51 23.37 7.47 5.49
N GLU A 52 22.89 8.55 6.11
CA GLU A 52 23.01 8.82 7.55
C GLU A 52 22.05 8.02 8.43
N ALA A 53 20.93 7.53 7.87
CA ALA A 53 19.96 6.76 8.63
C ALA A 53 20.59 5.47 9.17
N GLU A 54 20.39 5.26 10.47
CA GLU A 54 20.74 4.00 11.13
C GLU A 54 19.69 2.94 10.82
N CYS A 55 18.43 3.36 10.65
CA CYS A 55 17.32 2.49 10.29
C CYS A 55 16.28 3.25 9.45
N ILE A 56 15.54 2.51 8.61
CA ILE A 56 14.55 3.08 7.69
C ILE A 56 13.20 2.39 7.90
N VAL A 57 12.10 3.14 7.81
CA VAL A 57 10.76 2.56 7.60
C VAL A 57 10.23 3.12 6.29
N VAL A 58 9.85 2.24 5.38
CA VAL A 58 9.21 2.63 4.12
C VAL A 58 7.72 2.36 4.19
N GLY A 59 6.92 3.40 4.05
CA GLY A 59 5.48 3.36 3.89
C GLY A 59 5.09 3.40 2.41
N GLY A 60 4.73 2.27 1.82
CA GLY A 60 4.31 2.17 0.43
C GLY A 60 2.80 2.04 0.25
N ALA A 61 2.21 2.83 -0.64
CA ALA A 61 0.79 2.78 -0.98
C ALA A 61 0.56 2.74 -2.51
N SER A 62 -0.69 2.91 -2.96
CA SER A 62 -1.08 2.59 -4.33
C SER A 62 -0.34 3.41 -5.38
N GLY A 63 0.09 4.63 -5.04
CA GLY A 63 0.87 5.48 -5.94
C GLY A 63 2.21 4.86 -6.35
N LEU A 64 2.86 4.09 -5.46
CA LEU A 64 4.10 3.38 -5.77
C LEU A 64 3.89 2.32 -6.86
N SER A 65 2.79 1.55 -6.76
CA SER A 65 2.43 0.57 -7.79
C SER A 65 1.99 1.23 -9.09
N ALA A 66 1.24 2.33 -9.01
CA ALA A 66 0.79 3.09 -10.18
C ALA A 66 1.97 3.64 -11.00
N ALA A 67 2.99 4.18 -10.32
CA ALA A 67 4.22 4.68 -10.98
C ALA A 67 4.99 3.59 -11.76
N GLY A 68 4.74 2.31 -11.45
CA GLY A 68 5.29 1.16 -12.15
C GLY A 68 4.33 0.53 -13.17
N GLY A 69 3.31 1.26 -13.62
CA GLY A 69 2.28 0.79 -14.56
C GLY A 69 1.15 -0.02 -13.91
N GLY A 70 0.98 0.07 -12.59
CA GLY A 70 -0.11 -0.58 -11.84
C GLY A 70 -1.29 0.34 -11.63
N ASP A 71 -1.65 1.11 -12.65
CA ASP A 71 -2.61 2.22 -12.57
C ASP A 71 -4.06 1.83 -12.88
N PHE A 72 -4.35 0.53 -12.96
CA PHE A 72 -5.65 -0.03 -13.36
C PHE A 72 -6.82 0.24 -12.38
N TYR A 73 -6.55 0.83 -11.23
CA TYR A 73 -7.52 0.95 -10.13
C TYR A 73 -8.63 1.98 -10.38
N TYR A 74 -8.31 3.16 -10.94
CA TYR A 74 -9.18 4.34 -10.83
C TYR A 74 -9.82 4.79 -12.14
N SER A 75 -9.20 4.49 -13.28
CA SER A 75 -9.64 5.00 -14.58
C SER A 75 -9.50 3.95 -15.67
N ASP A 76 -9.94 4.31 -16.87
CA ASP A 76 -9.96 3.44 -18.04
C ASP A 76 -8.58 3.37 -18.72
N THR A 77 -7.56 2.94 -17.96
CA THR A 77 -6.16 2.90 -18.43
C THR A 77 -5.89 1.69 -19.33
N PRO A 78 -4.81 1.70 -20.14
CA PRO A 78 -4.38 0.51 -20.86
C PRO A 78 -4.18 -0.71 -19.95
N SER A 79 -3.62 -0.56 -18.75
CA SER A 79 -3.48 -1.67 -17.79
C SER A 79 -4.83 -2.17 -17.28
N PHE A 80 -5.81 -1.29 -17.05
CA PHE A 80 -7.17 -1.70 -16.73
C PHE A 80 -7.81 -2.49 -17.88
N ARG A 81 -7.66 -2.01 -19.12
CA ARG A 81 -8.21 -2.68 -20.31
C ARG A 81 -7.57 -4.04 -20.57
N GLU A 82 -6.27 -4.16 -20.34
CA GLU A 82 -5.54 -5.42 -20.47
C GLU A 82 -6.11 -6.52 -19.57
N HIS A 83 -6.39 -6.21 -18.30
CA HIS A 83 -6.82 -7.22 -17.34
C HIS A 83 -8.34 -7.35 -17.22
N PHE A 84 -9.07 -6.25 -17.35
CA PHE A 84 -10.50 -6.19 -17.07
C PHE A 84 -11.36 -5.84 -18.30
N GLY A 85 -10.77 -5.80 -19.50
CA GLY A 85 -11.45 -5.39 -20.74
C GLY A 85 -12.79 -6.10 -20.97
N LYS A 86 -12.83 -7.43 -20.81
CA LYS A 86 -14.06 -8.23 -20.93
C LYS A 86 -15.18 -7.81 -19.96
N PHE A 87 -14.83 -7.29 -18.78
CA PHE A 87 -15.81 -6.75 -17.83
C PHE A 87 -16.16 -5.30 -18.17
N ALA A 88 -15.17 -4.49 -18.54
CA ALA A 88 -15.39 -3.11 -18.95
C ALA A 88 -16.34 -3.03 -20.16
N ASP A 89 -16.19 -3.91 -21.14
CA ASP A 89 -17.04 -3.97 -22.33
C ASP A 89 -18.46 -4.44 -22.00
N LYS A 90 -18.60 -5.37 -21.05
CA LYS A 90 -19.90 -5.92 -20.64
C LYS A 90 -20.69 -4.99 -19.73
N TYR A 91 -20.03 -4.32 -18.78
CA TYR A 91 -20.69 -3.58 -17.69
C TYR A 91 -20.46 -2.06 -17.74
N GLY A 92 -19.55 -1.57 -18.58
CA GLY A 92 -19.35 -0.14 -18.84
C GLY A 92 -18.66 0.66 -17.73
N PHE A 93 -18.16 0.02 -16.67
CA PHE A 93 -17.41 0.72 -15.63
C PHE A 93 -15.97 1.03 -16.05
N LYS A 94 -15.36 2.00 -15.36
CA LYS A 94 -14.00 2.48 -15.62
C LYS A 94 -13.15 2.33 -14.36
N GLY A 95 -12.00 1.67 -14.48
CA GLY A 95 -11.13 1.37 -13.35
C GLY A 95 -11.62 0.20 -12.51
N ALA A 96 -10.68 -0.53 -11.91
CA ALA A 96 -10.97 -1.76 -11.20
C ALA A 96 -11.75 -1.55 -9.88
N PHE A 97 -11.59 -0.42 -9.20
CA PHE A 97 -12.39 -0.15 -8.02
C PHE A 97 -13.87 0.11 -8.35
N SER A 98 -14.18 0.66 -9.53
CA SER A 98 -15.57 0.79 -9.96
C SER A 98 -16.22 -0.57 -10.19
N GLY A 99 -15.48 -1.53 -10.76
CA GLY A 99 -15.94 -2.91 -10.92
C GLY A 99 -16.12 -3.64 -9.58
N MET A 100 -15.25 -3.40 -8.59
CA MET A 100 -15.43 -3.95 -7.23
C MET A 100 -16.72 -3.48 -6.57
N MET A 101 -17.14 -2.24 -6.84
CA MET A 101 -18.37 -1.65 -6.31
C MET A 101 -19.61 -1.97 -7.17
N HIS A 102 -19.44 -2.67 -8.30
CA HIS A 102 -20.53 -3.02 -9.20
C HIS A 102 -21.45 -4.07 -8.59
N ARG A 103 -22.76 -3.92 -8.80
CA ARG A 103 -23.78 -4.90 -8.38
C ARG A 103 -23.98 -5.94 -9.48
N PHE A 104 -23.17 -6.99 -9.46
CA PHE A 104 -23.30 -8.13 -10.37
C PHE A 104 -24.62 -8.88 -10.16
N SER A 105 -25.18 -9.42 -11.24
CA SER A 105 -26.48 -10.12 -11.21
C SER A 105 -26.39 -11.49 -10.54
N THR A 106 -25.22 -12.13 -10.57
CA THR A 106 -24.97 -13.45 -10.00
C THR A 106 -23.68 -13.49 -9.19
N ARG A 107 -23.54 -14.48 -8.28
CA ARG A 107 -22.28 -14.70 -7.55
C ARG A 107 -21.14 -15.15 -8.47
N ASN A 108 -21.45 -15.90 -9.52
CA ASN A 108 -20.47 -16.34 -10.53
C ASN A 108 -19.83 -15.17 -11.26
N GLU A 109 -20.62 -14.16 -11.64
CA GLU A 109 -20.10 -12.93 -12.26
C GLU A 109 -19.26 -12.12 -11.28
N HIS A 110 -19.73 -11.99 -10.03
CA HIS A 110 -18.96 -11.31 -8.99
C HIS A 110 -17.62 -12.01 -8.75
N TRP A 111 -17.60 -13.33 -8.62
CA TRP A 111 -16.36 -14.09 -8.44
C TRP A 111 -15.48 -14.11 -9.67
N GLY A 112 -16.05 -14.08 -10.87
CA GLY A 112 -15.27 -13.84 -12.09
C GLY A 112 -14.48 -12.54 -11.98
N TYR A 113 -15.14 -11.47 -11.53
CA TYR A 113 -14.49 -10.18 -11.34
C TYR A 113 -13.43 -10.19 -10.23
N VAL A 114 -13.78 -10.71 -9.05
CA VAL A 114 -12.88 -10.81 -7.90
C VAL A 114 -11.66 -11.66 -8.23
N ALA A 115 -11.84 -12.82 -8.86
CA ALA A 115 -10.74 -13.68 -9.28
C ALA A 115 -9.80 -12.97 -10.26
N THR A 116 -10.34 -12.22 -11.24
CA THR A 116 -9.51 -11.40 -12.13
C THR A 116 -8.72 -10.35 -11.35
N PHE A 117 -9.33 -9.66 -10.39
CA PHE A 117 -8.64 -8.67 -9.57
C PHE A 117 -7.49 -9.27 -8.75
N LEU A 118 -7.76 -10.37 -8.05
CA LEU A 118 -6.76 -11.08 -7.25
C LEU A 118 -5.64 -11.61 -8.14
N ASN A 119 -5.97 -12.23 -9.27
CA ASN A 119 -4.98 -12.73 -10.22
C ASN A 119 -4.06 -11.62 -10.76
N THR A 120 -4.62 -10.47 -11.14
CA THR A 120 -3.85 -9.31 -11.62
C THR A 120 -2.82 -8.85 -10.59
N THR A 121 -3.18 -8.86 -9.31
CA THR A 121 -2.29 -8.41 -8.24
C THR A 121 -1.30 -9.49 -7.80
N GLN A 122 -1.76 -10.72 -7.57
CA GLN A 122 -0.93 -11.87 -7.20
C GLN A 122 0.15 -12.17 -8.26
N ASN A 123 -0.16 -12.04 -9.56
CA ASN A 123 0.74 -12.40 -10.65
C ASN A 123 1.42 -11.22 -11.35
N ALA A 124 1.21 -9.98 -10.89
CA ALA A 124 1.95 -8.84 -11.43
C ALA A 124 3.47 -9.06 -11.29
N PRO A 125 4.28 -8.84 -12.34
CA PRO A 125 5.73 -8.84 -12.20
C PRO A 125 6.16 -7.75 -11.22
N ILE A 126 7.34 -7.89 -10.64
CA ILE A 126 7.90 -6.85 -9.77
C ILE A 126 8.11 -5.60 -10.62
N ARG A 127 7.52 -4.49 -10.20
CA ARG A 127 7.54 -3.23 -10.96
C ARG A 127 8.85 -2.47 -10.72
N GLU A 128 9.34 -1.74 -11.73
CA GLU A 128 10.65 -1.07 -11.66
C GLU A 128 10.82 -0.15 -10.45
N PRO A 129 9.83 0.67 -10.00
CA PRO A 129 10.00 1.48 -8.80
C PRO A 129 10.32 0.67 -7.53
N TYR A 130 9.84 -0.56 -7.42
CA TYR A 130 10.18 -1.45 -6.30
C TYR A 130 11.62 -1.98 -6.41
N LEU A 131 12.10 -2.26 -7.63
CA LEU A 131 13.48 -2.67 -7.88
C LEU A 131 14.47 -1.53 -7.63
N ASP A 132 14.11 -0.30 -8.00
CA ASP A 132 14.90 0.88 -7.70
C ASP A 132 14.95 1.14 -6.19
N LEU A 133 13.82 1.02 -5.50
CA LEU A 133 13.76 1.10 -4.05
C LEU A 133 14.65 0.04 -3.37
N ASP A 134 14.62 -1.21 -3.83
CA ASP A 134 15.49 -2.28 -3.30
C ASP A 134 16.98 -1.93 -3.41
N ARG A 135 17.41 -1.42 -4.58
CA ARG A 135 18.79 -0.93 -4.78
C ARG A 135 19.13 0.25 -3.88
N ILE A 136 18.19 1.16 -3.64
CA ILE A 136 18.36 2.30 -2.71
C ILE A 136 18.56 1.79 -1.27
N LEU A 137 17.76 0.80 -0.84
CA LEU A 137 17.79 0.23 0.51
C LEU A 137 18.92 -0.78 0.74
N GLN A 138 19.63 -1.20 -0.30
CA GLN A 138 20.72 -2.17 -0.18
C GLN A 138 21.74 -1.77 0.89
N GLY A 139 22.02 -2.70 1.81
CA GLY A 139 22.94 -2.50 2.94
C GLY A 139 22.36 -1.71 4.13
N LYS A 140 21.07 -1.36 4.10
CA LYS A 140 20.39 -0.66 5.20
C LYS A 140 19.57 -1.62 6.06
N ASP A 141 19.40 -1.25 7.33
CA ASP A 141 18.41 -1.83 8.23
C ASP A 141 17.06 -1.15 7.94
N PHE A 142 16.07 -1.90 7.47
CA PHE A 142 14.77 -1.34 7.10
C PHE A 142 13.60 -2.28 7.39
N HIS A 143 12.42 -1.69 7.54
CA HIS A 143 11.14 -2.37 7.61
C HIS A 143 10.15 -1.74 6.62
N ILE A 144 9.31 -2.58 6.01
CA ILE A 144 8.28 -2.14 5.07
C ILE A 144 6.93 -2.13 5.77
N LEU A 145 6.20 -1.04 5.63
CA LEU A 145 4.80 -0.90 5.97
C LEU A 145 4.02 -0.61 4.69
N THR A 146 2.95 -1.34 4.44
CA THR A 146 2.15 -1.08 3.24
C THR A 146 0.65 -1.18 3.47
N THR A 147 -0.08 -0.33 2.74
CA THR A 147 -1.53 -0.46 2.57
C THR A 147 -1.90 -1.17 1.27
N ASN A 148 -0.92 -1.50 0.42
CA ASN A 148 -1.17 -2.26 -0.79
C ASN A 148 -1.41 -3.73 -0.44
N GLN A 149 -2.31 -4.34 -1.20
CA GLN A 149 -2.67 -5.76 -1.08
C GLN A 149 -2.06 -6.55 -2.26
N ASP A 150 -1.16 -5.92 -3.03
CA ASP A 150 -0.76 -6.37 -4.37
C ASP A 150 0.50 -7.24 -4.43
N THR A 151 0.97 -7.71 -3.28
CA THR A 151 2.08 -8.66 -3.12
C THR A 151 3.46 -8.19 -3.59
N GLN A 152 3.62 -6.95 -4.06
CA GLN A 152 4.89 -6.48 -4.65
C GLN A 152 6.06 -6.58 -3.66
N PHE A 153 5.87 -6.14 -2.40
CA PHE A 153 6.93 -6.17 -1.40
C PHE A 153 7.31 -7.58 -0.95
N VAL A 154 6.33 -8.46 -0.73
CA VAL A 154 6.57 -9.85 -0.28
C VAL A 154 7.19 -10.75 -1.37
N LYS A 155 7.22 -10.29 -2.62
CA LYS A 155 8.01 -10.92 -3.71
C LYS A 155 9.51 -10.61 -3.61
N ILE A 156 9.89 -9.53 -2.93
CA ILE A 156 11.28 -9.07 -2.81
C ILE A 156 11.84 -9.37 -1.42
N TYR A 157 11.01 -9.19 -0.38
CA TYR A 157 11.42 -9.27 1.01
C TYR A 157 10.70 -10.40 1.73
N PRO A 158 11.36 -11.02 2.74
CA PRO A 158 10.73 -12.06 3.54
C PRO A 158 9.60 -11.45 4.41
N GLU A 159 8.58 -12.25 4.72
CA GLU A 159 7.32 -11.76 5.32
C GLU A 159 7.51 -11.06 6.68
N GLU A 160 8.54 -11.39 7.44
CA GLU A 160 8.85 -10.74 8.71
C GLU A 160 9.27 -9.27 8.57
N LYS A 161 9.73 -8.86 7.38
CA LYS A 161 10.12 -7.48 7.06
C LYS A 161 9.00 -6.62 6.50
N VAL A 162 7.83 -7.21 6.21
CA VAL A 162 6.71 -6.53 5.57
C VAL A 162 5.49 -6.58 6.49
N SER A 163 4.91 -5.41 6.75
CA SER A 163 3.66 -5.23 7.49
C SER A 163 2.53 -4.88 6.53
N GLU A 164 1.70 -5.86 6.17
CA GLU A 164 0.55 -5.73 5.26
C GLU A 164 -0.73 -5.41 6.04
N ILE A 165 -0.80 -4.21 6.62
CA ILE A 165 -1.81 -3.83 7.63
C ILE A 165 -3.25 -3.67 7.09
N GLN A 166 -3.43 -3.70 5.77
CA GLN A 166 -4.74 -3.65 5.10
C GLN A 166 -5.20 -5.00 4.55
N GLY A 167 -4.46 -6.05 4.86
CA GLY A 167 -4.66 -7.38 4.31
C GLY A 167 -3.78 -7.68 3.12
N ASP A 168 -3.91 -8.90 2.62
CA ASP A 168 -3.09 -9.47 1.55
C ASP A 168 -3.96 -10.34 0.63
N HIS A 169 -3.90 -10.10 -0.69
CA HIS A 169 -4.66 -10.84 -1.69
C HIS A 169 -4.28 -12.32 -1.80
N ARG A 170 -3.19 -12.78 -1.20
CA ARG A 170 -2.84 -14.21 -1.11
C ARG A 170 -3.76 -14.99 -0.17
N PHE A 171 -4.60 -14.31 0.61
CA PHE A 171 -5.42 -14.95 1.64
C PHE A 171 -6.92 -14.69 1.48
N PHE A 172 -7.71 -15.71 1.80
CA PHE A 172 -9.14 -15.63 2.02
C PHE A 172 -9.48 -15.67 3.51
N GLN A 173 -10.65 -15.14 3.86
CA GLN A 173 -11.28 -15.28 5.16
C GLN A 173 -12.74 -15.72 5.01
N CYS A 174 -13.31 -16.28 6.09
CA CYS A 174 -14.73 -16.59 6.17
C CYS A 174 -15.57 -15.31 6.21
N SER A 175 -16.61 -15.21 5.37
CA SER A 175 -17.50 -14.03 5.35
C SER A 175 -18.25 -13.79 6.67
N GLN A 176 -18.41 -14.82 7.49
CA GLN A 176 -19.04 -14.74 8.82
C GLN A 176 -18.04 -14.62 9.97
N CYS A 177 -16.73 -14.57 9.71
CA CYS A 177 -15.67 -14.60 10.74
C CYS A 177 -15.89 -15.72 11.78
N CYS A 178 -16.30 -16.92 11.34
CA CYS A 178 -16.63 -18.01 12.26
C CYS A 178 -15.42 -18.61 12.99
N GLN A 179 -14.21 -18.35 12.47
CA GLN A 179 -12.92 -18.76 13.01
C GLN A 179 -11.91 -17.64 12.78
N ASP A 180 -10.91 -17.58 13.64
CA ASP A 180 -9.72 -16.74 13.47
C ASP A 180 -8.68 -17.45 12.59
N GLU A 181 -9.05 -17.67 11.32
CA GLU A 181 -8.20 -18.33 10.34
C GLU A 181 -8.30 -17.66 8.97
N THR A 182 -7.20 -17.72 8.23
CA THR A 182 -7.10 -17.31 6.84
C THR A 182 -6.62 -18.48 5.99
N TRP A 183 -7.13 -18.60 4.78
CA TRP A 183 -6.82 -19.70 3.85
C TRP A 183 -6.12 -19.19 2.60
N ASP A 184 -5.40 -20.07 1.91
CA ASP A 184 -4.79 -19.73 0.62
C ASP A 184 -5.85 -19.27 -0.39
N ALA A 185 -5.54 -18.17 -1.08
CA ALA A 185 -6.31 -17.67 -2.21
C ALA A 185 -5.57 -17.84 -3.54
N VAL A 186 -4.27 -18.17 -3.54
CA VAL A 186 -3.48 -18.20 -4.78
C VAL A 186 -3.92 -19.33 -5.69
N GLN A 187 -3.97 -20.57 -5.19
CA GLN A 187 -4.37 -21.72 -6.02
C GLN A 187 -5.86 -21.64 -6.42
N PRO A 188 -6.81 -21.36 -5.51
CA PRO A 188 -8.21 -21.23 -5.89
C PRO A 188 -8.45 -20.14 -6.94
N VAL A 189 -7.75 -19.01 -6.87
CA VAL A 189 -7.86 -17.94 -7.88
C VAL A 189 -7.32 -18.40 -9.22
N ALA A 190 -6.20 -19.11 -9.26
CA ALA A 190 -5.67 -19.69 -10.49
C ALA A 190 -6.68 -20.66 -11.15
N ASP A 191 -7.32 -21.51 -10.35
CA ASP A 191 -8.34 -22.46 -10.83
C ASP A 191 -9.58 -21.72 -11.38
N MET A 192 -10.04 -20.66 -10.69
CA MET A 192 -11.13 -19.81 -11.16
C MET A 192 -10.81 -19.13 -12.49
N ILE A 193 -9.58 -18.62 -12.66
CA ILE A 193 -9.13 -17.96 -13.90
C ILE A 193 -9.08 -18.97 -15.05
N ALA A 194 -8.53 -20.16 -14.82
CA ALA A 194 -8.46 -21.22 -15.81
C ALA A 194 -9.85 -21.68 -16.26
N ALA A 195 -10.79 -21.87 -15.32
CA ALA A 195 -12.15 -22.30 -15.63
C ALA A 195 -13.00 -21.21 -16.31
N MET A 196 -12.78 -19.94 -15.95
CA MET A 196 -13.50 -18.80 -16.54
C MET A 196 -13.10 -18.53 -18.00
N GLY A 197 -11.82 -18.70 -18.35
CA GLY A 197 -11.28 -18.38 -19.66
C GLY A 197 -11.60 -16.94 -20.11
N GLU A 198 -12.10 -16.79 -21.34
CA GLU A 198 -12.50 -15.49 -21.92
C GLU A 198 -13.87 -14.99 -21.39
N GLY A 199 -14.58 -15.81 -20.61
CA GLY A 199 -15.87 -15.45 -20.01
C GLY A 199 -15.74 -14.48 -18.84
N THR A 200 -16.87 -14.08 -18.25
CA THR A 200 -16.94 -13.18 -17.07
C THR A 200 -17.47 -13.88 -15.81
N MET A 201 -17.58 -15.20 -15.84
CA MET A 201 -18.21 -16.00 -14.79
C MET A 201 -17.33 -17.19 -14.42
N VAL A 202 -17.25 -17.50 -13.13
CA VAL A 202 -16.67 -18.76 -12.64
C VAL A 202 -17.77 -19.83 -12.47
N PRO A 203 -17.46 -21.13 -12.55
CA PRO A 203 -18.38 -22.19 -12.13
C PRO A 203 -18.79 -22.08 -10.66
N ASP A 204 -20.00 -22.53 -10.32
CA ASP A 204 -20.56 -22.45 -8.95
C ASP A 204 -19.71 -23.20 -7.93
N GLU A 205 -19.19 -24.35 -8.33
CA GLU A 205 -18.36 -25.23 -7.52
C GLU A 205 -17.01 -24.62 -7.14
N LEU A 206 -16.55 -23.59 -7.85
CA LEU A 206 -15.31 -22.88 -7.55
C LEU A 206 -15.52 -21.68 -6.62
N ILE A 207 -16.76 -21.29 -6.31
CA ILE A 207 -17.01 -20.22 -5.34
C ILE A 207 -16.50 -20.67 -3.96
N PRO A 208 -15.54 -19.96 -3.35
CA PRO A 208 -14.82 -20.46 -2.20
C PRO A 208 -15.73 -20.51 -0.96
N ARG A 209 -15.70 -21.64 -0.24
CA ARG A 209 -16.51 -21.87 0.96
C ARG A 209 -15.63 -22.15 2.17
N CYS A 210 -16.04 -21.61 3.31
CA CYS A 210 -15.38 -21.84 4.59
C CYS A 210 -15.49 -23.32 4.96
N PRO A 211 -14.39 -24.02 5.25
CA PRO A 211 -14.42 -25.44 5.57
C PRO A 211 -15.12 -25.75 6.90
N HIS A 212 -15.32 -24.75 7.76
CA HIS A 212 -15.95 -24.92 9.07
C HIS A 212 -17.47 -24.74 9.05
N CYS A 213 -17.97 -23.68 8.41
CA CYS A 213 -19.39 -23.32 8.46
C CYS A 213 -20.11 -23.35 7.10
N GLY A 214 -19.39 -23.60 6.00
CA GLY A 214 -19.95 -23.61 4.64
C GLY A 214 -20.34 -22.23 4.10
N ALA A 215 -20.18 -21.14 4.86
CA ALA A 215 -20.38 -19.80 4.36
C ALA A 215 -19.39 -19.47 3.23
N GLU A 216 -19.74 -18.53 2.36
CA GLU A 216 -18.79 -18.04 1.35
C GLU A 216 -17.54 -17.43 2.02
N MET A 217 -16.37 -17.63 1.44
CA MET A 217 -15.16 -16.89 1.80
C MET A 217 -15.03 -15.65 0.91
N PHE A 218 -14.21 -14.69 1.29
CA PHE A 218 -13.78 -13.58 0.41
C PHE A 218 -12.35 -13.15 0.79
N PRO A 219 -11.67 -12.30 -0.01
CA PRO A 219 -10.31 -11.84 0.28
C PRO A 219 -10.12 -11.28 1.69
N TRP A 220 -9.05 -11.69 2.37
CA TRP A 220 -8.67 -11.14 3.67
C TRP A 220 -8.06 -9.76 3.51
N VAL A 221 -8.90 -8.79 3.16
CA VAL A 221 -8.52 -7.40 2.94
C VAL A 221 -9.68 -6.47 3.26
N ARG A 222 -9.39 -5.21 3.62
CA ARG A 222 -10.45 -4.21 3.79
C ARG A 222 -11.11 -3.90 2.44
N GLY A 223 -12.44 -3.96 2.39
CA GLY A 223 -13.24 -3.56 1.23
C GLY A 223 -14.21 -4.60 0.68
N TYR A 224 -14.11 -5.86 1.09
CA TYR A 224 -14.95 -6.97 0.60
C TYR A 224 -16.11 -7.36 1.53
N GLY A 225 -16.19 -6.71 2.70
CA GLY A 225 -17.16 -7.03 3.75
C GLY A 225 -16.60 -6.66 5.12
N ASN A 226 -16.67 -7.59 6.07
CA ASN A 226 -15.85 -7.48 7.28
C ASN A 226 -14.37 -7.73 6.97
N PHE A 227 -13.50 -7.35 7.90
CA PHE A 227 -12.08 -7.63 7.83
C PHE A 227 -11.70 -8.36 9.11
N LEU A 228 -11.23 -9.61 8.98
CA LEU A 228 -10.91 -10.44 10.13
C LEU A 228 -9.68 -9.85 10.84
N GLN A 229 -9.88 -9.34 12.06
CA GLN A 229 -8.85 -8.73 12.90
C GLN A 229 -8.40 -9.69 14.02
N GLY A 230 -8.02 -10.91 13.67
CA GLY A 230 -7.45 -11.86 14.63
C GLY A 230 -5.94 -12.05 14.43
N LYS A 231 -5.43 -13.27 14.60
CA LYS A 231 -3.99 -13.53 14.74
C LYS A 231 -3.12 -12.89 13.64
N LYS A 232 -3.45 -13.11 12.36
CA LYS A 232 -2.65 -12.56 11.25
C LYS A 232 -2.66 -11.02 11.23
N TYR A 233 -3.81 -10.42 11.53
CA TYR A 233 -3.93 -8.96 11.66
C TYR A 233 -3.04 -8.42 12.79
N GLU A 234 -3.11 -9.04 13.97
CA GLU A 234 -2.31 -8.65 15.13
C GLU A 234 -0.81 -8.77 14.82
N GLU A 235 -0.39 -9.86 14.16
CA GLU A 235 0.99 -10.09 13.73
C GLU A 235 1.52 -8.97 12.81
N GLU A 236 0.75 -8.54 11.79
CA GLU A 236 1.18 -7.46 10.88
C GLU A 236 1.44 -6.14 11.62
N TYR A 237 0.58 -5.80 12.58
CA TYR A 237 0.72 -4.61 13.42
C TYR A 237 1.83 -4.74 14.48
N GLU A 238 2.05 -5.94 15.00
CA GLU A 238 3.15 -6.22 15.91
C GLU A 238 4.51 -6.08 15.24
N LYS A 239 4.68 -6.55 13.99
CA LYS A 239 5.93 -6.43 13.23
C LYS A 239 6.43 -4.98 13.19
N ILE A 240 5.61 -4.06 12.69
CA ILE A 240 5.96 -2.63 12.59
C ILE A 240 6.12 -1.99 13.97
N SER A 241 5.28 -2.36 14.94
CA SER A 241 5.36 -1.84 16.30
C SER A 241 6.67 -2.22 16.99
N LYS A 242 7.09 -3.49 16.87
CA LYS A 242 8.36 -3.99 17.41
C LYS A 242 9.53 -3.28 16.75
N TYR A 243 9.50 -3.09 15.44
CA TYR A 243 10.55 -2.39 14.71
C TYR A 243 10.70 -0.92 15.16
N ILE A 244 9.60 -0.18 15.27
CA ILE A 244 9.62 1.21 15.75
C ILE A 244 10.13 1.29 17.19
N GLN A 245 9.62 0.44 18.08
CA GLN A 245 10.03 0.45 19.50
C GLN A 245 11.52 0.13 19.69
N LYS A 246 12.04 -0.83 18.93
CA LYS A 246 13.47 -1.20 18.93
C LYS A 246 14.36 -0.04 18.48
N ASN A 247 13.85 0.81 17.59
CA ASN A 247 14.62 1.83 16.88
C ASN A 247 14.31 3.28 17.30
N LYS A 248 13.45 3.50 18.31
CA LYS A 248 12.95 4.82 18.70
C LYS A 248 14.05 5.84 19.09
N ASP A 249 15.20 5.36 19.55
CA ASP A 249 16.33 6.18 19.99
C ASP A 249 17.44 6.27 18.93
N ARG A 250 17.23 5.67 17.74
CA ARG A 250 18.16 5.68 16.60
C ARG A 250 17.76 6.77 15.61
N LYS A 251 18.70 7.12 14.72
CA LYS A 251 18.43 7.96 13.55
C LYS A 251 17.53 7.21 12.57
N ILE A 252 16.23 7.48 12.64
CA ILE A 252 15.21 6.79 11.85
C ILE A 252 14.75 7.66 10.68
N LEU A 253 14.80 7.10 9.47
CA LEU A 253 14.24 7.73 8.28
C LEU A 253 12.89 7.10 7.95
N LEU A 254 11.86 7.94 7.86
CA LEU A 254 10.50 7.56 7.48
C LEU A 254 10.26 7.99 6.03
N ILE A 255 10.15 7.02 5.11
CA ILE A 255 9.96 7.26 3.68
C ILE A 255 8.51 6.95 3.30
N GLU A 256 7.73 7.94 2.90
CA GLU A 256 6.37 7.77 2.38
C GLU A 256 6.37 7.77 0.84
N LEU A 257 5.80 6.72 0.23
CA LEU A 257 5.72 6.58 -1.22
C LEU A 257 4.26 6.40 -1.67
N GLY A 258 3.70 7.45 -2.28
CA GLY A 258 2.42 7.36 -3.01
C GLY A 258 1.19 7.13 -2.15
N VAL A 259 1.15 7.68 -0.94
CA VAL A 259 -0.06 7.65 -0.08
C VAL A 259 -1.07 8.67 -0.59
N GLY A 260 -2.23 8.17 -1.01
CA GLY A 260 -3.36 8.99 -1.47
C GLY A 260 -4.28 9.44 -0.33
N ARG A 261 -5.37 10.13 -0.68
CA ARG A 261 -6.34 10.65 0.30
C ARG A 261 -7.38 9.66 0.81
N MET A 262 -7.47 8.46 0.23
CA MET A 262 -8.41 7.44 0.72
C MET A 262 -8.00 6.90 2.09
N THR A 263 -6.70 6.70 2.31
CA THR A 263 -6.18 5.97 3.48
C THR A 263 -4.97 6.65 4.17
N PRO A 264 -4.95 7.99 4.32
CA PRO A 264 -3.80 8.71 4.89
C PRO A 264 -3.53 8.37 6.36
N MET A 265 -4.57 7.93 7.09
CA MET A 265 -4.50 7.56 8.50
C MET A 265 -3.64 6.33 8.78
N PHE A 266 -3.27 5.55 7.76
CA PHE A 266 -2.53 4.30 7.94
C PHE A 266 -1.01 4.45 7.81
N ILE A 267 -0.52 5.45 7.08
CA ILE A 267 0.91 5.67 6.84
C ILE A 267 1.28 7.13 7.05
N GLN A 268 0.69 8.06 6.28
CA GLN A 268 1.09 9.45 6.25
C GLN A 268 0.97 10.15 7.60
N GLU A 269 -0.24 10.18 8.18
CA GLU A 269 -0.44 10.85 9.47
C GLU A 269 0.33 10.15 10.61
N PRO A 270 0.37 8.81 10.70
CA PRO A 270 1.26 8.13 11.62
C PRO A 270 2.75 8.49 11.45
N PHE A 271 3.24 8.64 10.21
CA PHE A 271 4.63 9.03 9.97
C PHE A 271 4.91 10.46 10.41
N TRP A 272 3.96 11.38 10.24
CA TRP A 272 4.07 12.74 10.78
C TRP A 272 4.16 12.74 12.31
N GLU A 273 3.30 11.99 12.99
CA GLU A 273 3.30 11.87 14.45
C GLU A 273 4.58 11.19 14.98
N LEU A 274 5.07 10.17 14.29
CA LEU A 274 6.35 9.54 14.63
C LEU A 274 7.52 10.52 14.44
N THR A 275 7.53 11.28 13.34
CA THR A 275 8.56 12.28 13.08
C THR A 275 8.58 13.37 14.16
N ASN A 276 7.40 13.81 14.60
CA ASN A 276 7.26 14.80 15.66
C ASN A 276 7.72 14.24 17.02
N SER A 277 7.36 13.00 17.35
CA SER A 277 7.59 12.41 18.68
C SER A 277 8.97 11.79 18.88
N LEU A 278 9.58 11.24 17.83
CA LEU A 278 10.89 10.61 17.90
C LEU A 278 12.00 11.64 17.75
N LYS A 279 12.99 11.60 18.65
CA LYS A 279 14.04 12.61 18.76
C LYS A 279 14.78 12.82 17.43
N ASP A 280 15.37 11.74 16.91
CA ASP A 280 16.24 11.76 15.72
C ASP A 280 15.56 11.14 14.49
N ALA A 281 14.26 11.42 14.31
CA ALA A 281 13.51 11.03 13.12
C ALA A 281 13.56 12.08 12.01
N TYR A 282 13.56 11.64 10.76
CA TYR A 282 13.42 12.49 9.58
C TYR A 282 12.39 11.90 8.61
N TYR A 283 11.59 12.76 7.98
CA TYR A 283 10.49 12.38 7.09
C TYR A 283 10.77 12.79 5.64
N ILE A 284 10.55 11.86 4.71
CA ILE A 284 10.60 12.16 3.28
C ILE A 284 9.36 11.56 2.63
N SER A 285 8.57 12.36 1.93
CA SER A 285 7.49 11.86 1.08
C SER A 285 7.73 12.10 -0.38
N VAL A 286 7.33 11.15 -1.22
CA VAL A 286 7.27 11.29 -2.66
C VAL A 286 5.85 11.00 -3.15
N ASN A 287 5.26 11.97 -3.84
CA ASN A 287 3.89 11.86 -4.34
C ASN A 287 3.74 12.65 -5.65
N SER A 288 2.92 12.16 -6.57
CA SER A 288 2.69 12.78 -7.88
C SER A 288 1.68 13.92 -7.87
N GLU A 289 0.88 14.05 -6.81
CA GLU A 289 -0.24 14.99 -6.76
C GLU A 289 -0.06 16.07 -5.69
N TYR A 290 0.56 15.74 -4.55
CA TYR A 290 0.60 16.62 -3.38
C TYR A 290 1.99 16.73 -2.77
N GLN A 291 2.29 17.89 -2.19
CA GLN A 291 3.55 18.16 -1.48
C GLN A 291 3.28 18.50 -0.01
N PHE A 292 2.66 17.58 0.73
CA PHE A 292 2.23 17.83 2.10
C PHE A 292 3.37 17.60 3.10
N LEU A 293 3.87 18.71 3.66
CA LEU A 293 4.76 18.73 4.81
C LEU A 293 4.08 19.50 5.95
N PRO A 294 3.72 18.89 7.09
CA PRO A 294 3.17 19.59 8.23
C PRO A 294 4.12 20.65 8.79
N GLU A 295 3.57 21.80 9.20
CA GLU A 295 4.33 22.90 9.80
C GLU A 295 5.13 22.43 11.04
N PHE A 296 4.57 21.54 11.86
CA PHE A 296 5.23 21.06 13.08
C PHE A 296 6.39 20.09 12.84
N ILE A 297 6.64 19.63 11.60
CA ILE A 297 7.83 18.84 11.23
C ILE A 297 8.65 19.49 10.12
N GLU A 298 8.47 20.78 9.87
CA GLU A 298 9.12 21.44 8.72
C GLU A 298 10.65 21.40 8.77
N ASP A 299 11.25 21.40 9.96
CA ASP A 299 12.69 21.25 10.16
C ASP A 299 13.17 19.78 10.15
N LYS A 300 12.23 18.83 10.07
CA LYS A 300 12.47 17.38 10.16
C LYS A 300 11.95 16.61 8.95
N GLY A 301 11.71 17.27 7.83
CA GLY A 301 11.37 16.54 6.61
C GLY A 301 11.35 17.36 5.34
N ILE A 302 11.20 16.64 4.23
CA ILE A 302 10.92 17.20 2.91
C ILE A 302 9.76 16.43 2.27
N ALA A 303 8.97 17.13 1.47
CA ALA A 303 7.98 16.52 0.59
C ALA A 303 8.38 16.81 -0.86
N ILE A 304 8.46 15.76 -1.68
CA ILE A 304 8.86 15.80 -3.09
C ILE A 304 7.60 15.61 -3.93
N LEU A 305 7.31 16.58 -4.79
CA LEU A 305 6.23 16.50 -5.77
C LEU A 305 6.82 16.01 -7.10
N GLY A 306 6.48 14.79 -7.50
CA GLY A 306 7.00 14.19 -8.73
C GLY A 306 6.52 12.76 -8.97
N ASP A 307 6.72 12.28 -10.20
CA ASP A 307 6.50 10.88 -10.52
C ASP A 307 7.44 9.98 -9.69
N ILE A 308 6.86 9.06 -8.91
CA ILE A 308 7.62 8.26 -7.92
C ILE A 308 8.67 7.40 -8.62
N GLY A 309 8.37 6.85 -9.80
CA GLY A 309 9.32 6.04 -10.57
C GLY A 309 10.55 6.85 -10.99
N THR A 310 10.32 8.06 -11.49
CA THR A 310 11.38 9.01 -11.86
C THR A 310 12.22 9.41 -10.64
N VAL A 311 11.59 9.78 -9.52
CA VAL A 311 12.28 10.18 -8.29
C VAL A 311 13.16 9.05 -7.74
N LEU A 312 12.65 7.82 -7.67
CA LEU A 312 13.43 6.68 -7.17
C LEU A 312 14.57 6.33 -8.12
N LYS A 313 14.37 6.44 -9.44
CA LYS A 313 15.43 6.24 -10.43
C LYS A 313 16.55 7.27 -10.30
N ASP A 314 16.21 8.54 -10.12
CA ASP A 314 17.17 9.63 -9.94
C ASP A 314 17.91 9.51 -8.61
N LEU A 315 17.18 9.19 -7.53
CA LEU A 315 17.76 8.90 -6.21
C LEU A 315 18.76 7.74 -6.26
N ARG A 316 18.40 6.64 -6.95
CA ARG A 316 19.29 5.50 -7.13
C ARG A 316 20.59 5.92 -7.81
N LYS A 317 20.50 6.63 -8.94
CA LYS A 317 21.68 7.12 -9.67
C LYS A 317 22.56 8.04 -8.81
N ALA A 318 21.94 9.02 -8.13
CA ALA A 318 22.68 9.96 -7.28
C ALA A 318 23.37 9.26 -6.09
N LYS A 319 22.72 8.24 -5.51
CA LYS A 319 23.32 7.41 -4.44
C LYS A 319 24.49 6.58 -4.96
N GLU A 320 24.36 5.98 -6.15
CA GLU A 320 25.43 5.21 -6.80
C GLU A 320 26.64 6.11 -7.08
N GLU A 321 26.43 7.29 -7.65
CA GLU A 321 27.49 8.28 -7.90
C GLU A 321 28.19 8.72 -6.61
N SER A 322 27.43 8.93 -5.52
CA SER A 322 27.96 9.30 -4.21
C SER A 322 28.72 8.16 -3.51
N ALA A 323 28.59 6.91 -3.94
CA ALA A 323 29.33 5.79 -3.39
C ALA A 323 30.74 5.62 -3.98
N PHE A 324 31.04 6.31 -5.09
CA PHE A 324 32.34 6.32 -5.75
C PHE A 324 33.22 7.52 -5.39
N VAL A 325 32.74 8.39 -4.50
CA VAL A 325 33.44 9.59 -3.97
C VAL A 325 33.83 9.35 -2.52
#